data_AF-A0A097R4G6-F1
#
_entry.id   AF-A0A097R4G6-F1
#
_cell.length_a   1.000
_cell.length_b   1.000
_cell.length_c   1.000
_cell.angle_alpha   90.00
_cell.angle_beta   90.00
_cell.angle_gamma   90.00
#
_symmetry.space_group_name_H-M   'P 1'
#
loop_
_entity.id
_entity.type
_entity.pdbx_description
1 polymer ?
#
loop_
_entity_poly.entity_id
_entity_poly.type
_entity_poly.pdbx_seq_one_letter_code
_entity_poly.pdbx_strand_id
1 'polypeptide(L)'
;MRAFAGLLKIYWKPLTLIALVALSLLGAYSVGYDSADKSWQLKWAQRDKADSDALAQRQADERAEEQRRQQAANQAVKDADEDNEQLKADAINAKRSADRLQQQLIQLRQQFADSETGKLSSAASSSASKSQAIILLTQLLSESNEAAGEYAKEADRAYSAGRTCERIYDKLSGQ
;
A
#
# COMPACT_ATOMS: atom_id res chain seq x y z
N MET A 1 64.94 71.28 -6.57
CA MET A 1 64.04 71.01 -7.72
C MET A 1 64.78 70.69 -9.03
N ARG A 2 65.89 71.36 -9.40
CA ARG A 2 66.60 71.11 -10.68
C ARG A 2 67.33 69.75 -10.78
N ALA A 3 67.87 69.23 -9.66
CA ALA A 3 68.56 67.92 -9.65
C ALA A 3 67.59 66.73 -9.86
N PHE A 4 66.37 66.82 -9.32
CA PHE A 4 65.31 65.83 -9.54
C PHE A 4 64.87 65.78 -11.01
N ALA A 5 64.76 66.94 -11.66
CA ALA A 5 64.43 67.03 -13.08
C ALA A 5 65.52 66.44 -14.00
N GLY A 6 66.80 66.55 -13.60
CA GLY A 6 67.93 65.95 -14.32
C GLY A 6 67.97 64.43 -14.22
N LEU A 7 67.76 63.88 -13.01
CA LEU A 7 67.64 62.43 -12.78
C LEU A 7 66.41 61.87 -13.52
N LEU A 8 65.28 62.57 -13.45
CA LEU A 8 64.07 62.18 -14.16
C LEU A 8 64.33 62.07 -15.67
N LYS A 9 65.06 63.02 -16.28
CA LYS A 9 65.35 63.02 -17.71
C LYS A 9 66.32 61.90 -18.15
N ILE A 10 67.22 61.46 -17.26
CA ILE A 10 68.15 60.34 -17.49
C ILE A 10 67.44 58.98 -17.34
N TYR A 11 66.56 58.85 -16.34
CA TYR A 11 65.85 57.59 -16.04
C TYR A 11 64.49 57.44 -16.72
N TRP A 12 63.99 58.46 -17.43
CA TRP A 12 62.69 58.39 -18.11
C TRP A 12 62.64 57.32 -19.21
N LYS A 13 63.73 57.15 -19.97
CA LYS A 13 63.83 56.13 -21.02
C LYS A 13 63.77 54.68 -20.49
N PRO A 14 64.53 54.27 -19.46
CA PRO A 14 64.39 52.93 -18.91
C PRO A 14 63.04 52.72 -18.20
N LEU A 15 62.45 53.77 -17.60
CA LEU A 15 61.16 53.66 -16.93
C LEU A 15 60.00 53.43 -17.92
N THR A 16 60.01 54.07 -19.10
CA THR A 16 59.00 53.80 -20.14
C THR A 16 59.14 52.39 -20.72
N LEU A 17 60.36 51.88 -20.86
CA LEU A 17 60.60 50.50 -21.30
C LEU A 17 60.08 49.48 -20.27
N ILE A 18 60.36 49.69 -18.98
CA ILE A 18 59.85 48.83 -17.91
C ILE A 18 58.31 48.87 -17.88
N ALA A 19 57.71 50.05 -18.02
CA ALA A 19 56.26 50.20 -18.06
C ALA A 19 55.64 49.46 -19.25
N LEU A 20 56.25 49.52 -20.44
CA LEU A 20 55.79 48.79 -21.62
C LEU A 20 55.86 47.27 -21.42
N VAL A 21 56.96 46.77 -20.85
CA VAL A 21 57.11 45.33 -20.56
C VAL A 21 56.08 44.88 -19.53
N ALA A 22 55.89 45.64 -18.45
CA ALA A 22 54.89 45.33 -17.43
C ALA A 22 53.47 45.30 -18.02
N LEU A 23 53.12 46.27 -18.87
CA LEU A 23 51.81 46.34 -19.51
C LEU A 23 51.60 45.19 -20.51
N SER A 24 52.64 44.79 -21.24
CA SER A 24 52.61 43.61 -22.12
C SER A 24 52.39 42.31 -21.32
N LEU A 25 53.09 42.13 -20.20
CA LEU A 25 52.92 40.96 -19.33
C LEU A 25 51.52 40.91 -18.70
N LEU A 26 51.00 42.06 -18.25
CA LEU A 26 49.65 42.16 -17.70
C LEU A 26 48.58 41.84 -18.75
N GLY A 27 48.76 42.31 -20.00
CA GLY A 27 47.85 41.99 -21.10
C GLY A 27 47.86 40.50 -21.48
N ALA A 28 49.04 39.88 -21.53
CA ALA A 28 49.15 38.44 -21.77
C ALA A 28 48.54 37.62 -20.63
N TYR A 29 48.79 38.01 -19.38
CA TYR A 29 48.20 37.36 -18.21
C TYR A 29 46.68 37.50 -18.17
N SER A 30 46.13 38.68 -18.44
CA SER A 30 44.68 38.90 -18.38
C SER A 30 43.91 38.10 -19.44
N VAL A 31 44.45 37.98 -20.66
CA VAL A 31 43.86 37.14 -21.73
C VAL A 31 43.95 35.65 -21.35
N GLY A 32 45.09 35.23 -20.80
CA GLY A 32 45.27 33.86 -20.29
C GLY A 32 44.28 33.54 -19.16
N TYR A 33 44.12 34.46 -18.20
CA TYR A 33 43.19 34.33 -17.09
C TYR A 33 41.74 34.29 -17.57
N ASP A 34 41.30 35.21 -18.43
CA ASP A 34 39.92 35.27 -18.94
C ASP A 34 39.54 34.01 -19.71
N SER A 35 40.45 33.48 -20.53
CA SER A 35 40.23 32.23 -21.26
C SER A 35 40.14 31.02 -20.32
N ALA A 36 41.02 30.93 -19.32
CA ALA A 36 40.98 29.88 -18.31
C ALA A 36 39.70 29.98 -17.47
N ASP A 37 39.34 31.18 -17.02
CA ASP A 37 38.15 31.46 -16.21
C ASP A 37 36.87 31.07 -16.96
N LYS A 38 36.70 31.49 -18.22
CA LYS A 38 35.58 31.06 -19.08
C LYS A 38 35.52 29.54 -19.26
N SER A 39 36.68 28.90 -19.45
CA SER A 39 36.74 27.43 -19.60
C SER A 39 36.32 26.72 -18.31
N TRP A 40 36.68 27.26 -17.15
CA TRP A 40 36.27 26.75 -15.85
C TRP A 40 34.79 26.98 -15.61
N GLN A 41 34.28 28.19 -15.83
CA GLN A 41 32.86 28.52 -15.71
C GLN A 41 32.00 27.59 -16.57
N LEU A 42 32.42 27.29 -17.80
CA LEU A 42 31.71 26.35 -18.67
C LEU A 42 31.69 24.93 -18.10
N LYS A 43 32.81 24.44 -17.56
CA LYS A 43 32.89 23.12 -16.91
C LYS A 43 31.99 23.05 -15.68
N TRP A 44 31.99 24.09 -14.85
CA TRP A 44 31.11 24.18 -13.68
C TRP A 44 29.64 24.19 -14.09
N ALA A 45 29.25 25.01 -15.07
CA ALA A 45 27.89 25.06 -15.56
C ALA A 45 27.42 23.72 -16.16
N GLN A 46 28.28 23.02 -16.91
CA GLN A 46 27.96 21.68 -17.41
C GLN A 46 27.76 20.67 -16.28
N ARG A 47 28.64 20.70 -15.27
CA ARG A 47 28.55 19.81 -14.12
C ARG A 47 27.31 20.08 -13.28
N ASP A 48 27.03 21.35 -12.98
CA ASP A 48 25.87 21.74 -12.19
C ASP A 48 24.57 21.36 -12.91
N LYS A 49 24.53 21.49 -14.24
CA LYS A 49 23.42 20.99 -15.05
C LYS A 49 23.29 19.47 -14.98
N ALA A 50 24.40 18.73 -15.15
CA ALA A 50 24.38 17.27 -15.06
C ALA A 50 23.93 16.80 -13.67
N ASP A 51 24.39 17.46 -12.61
CA ASP A 51 23.99 17.19 -11.23
C ASP A 51 22.50 17.50 -11.00
N SER A 52 21.99 18.60 -11.55
CA SER A 52 20.56 18.95 -11.46
C SER A 52 19.68 17.96 -12.22
N ASP A 53 20.11 17.55 -13.42
CA ASP A 53 19.38 16.59 -14.24
C ASP A 53 19.37 15.20 -13.56
N ALA A 54 20.51 14.77 -13.03
CA ALA A 54 20.62 13.52 -12.28
C ALA A 54 19.79 13.53 -10.99
N LEU A 55 19.72 14.67 -10.29
CA LEU A 55 18.85 14.83 -9.12
C LEU A 55 17.37 14.76 -9.52
N ALA A 56 16.98 15.45 -10.59
CA ALA A 56 15.60 15.44 -11.08
C ALA A 56 15.16 14.03 -11.53
N GLN A 57 16.05 13.28 -12.20
CA GLN A 57 15.80 11.88 -12.55
C GLN A 57 15.62 11.01 -11.31
N ARG A 58 16.54 11.06 -10.34
CA ARG A 58 16.39 10.31 -9.09
C ARG A 58 15.08 10.63 -8.38
N GLN A 59 14.70 11.90 -8.29
CA GLN A 59 13.42 12.30 -7.70
C GLN A 59 12.21 11.78 -8.48
N ALA A 60 12.28 11.73 -9.81
CA ALA A 60 11.22 11.18 -10.63
C ALA A 60 11.08 9.66 -10.43
N ASP A 61 12.20 8.95 -10.37
CA ASP A 61 12.24 7.50 -10.16
C ASP A 61 11.70 7.13 -8.76
N GLU A 62 12.13 7.85 -7.72
CA GLU A 62 11.62 7.65 -6.36
C GLU A 62 10.12 7.97 -6.27
N ARG A 63 9.65 9.06 -6.91
CA ARG A 63 8.20 9.36 -6.96
C ARG A 63 7.41 8.30 -7.72
N ALA A 64 7.96 7.73 -8.79
CA ALA A 64 7.31 6.65 -9.54
C ALA A 64 7.21 5.36 -8.70
N GLU A 65 8.27 5.05 -7.94
CA GLU A 65 8.30 3.95 -6.98
C GLU A 65 7.25 4.13 -5.87
N GLU A 66 7.20 5.32 -5.26
CA GLU A 66 6.19 5.68 -4.25
C GLU A 66 4.77 5.59 -4.81
N GLN A 67 4.52 6.10 -6.02
CA GLN A 67 3.23 6.01 -6.68
C GLN A 67 2.83 4.56 -6.94
N ARG A 68 3.76 3.71 -7.39
CA ARG A 68 3.49 2.28 -7.59
C ARG A 68 3.09 1.61 -6.28
N ARG A 69 3.81 1.88 -5.19
CA ARG A 69 3.49 1.34 -3.86
C ARG A 69 2.11 1.81 -3.38
N GLN A 70 1.81 3.10 -3.55
CA GLN A 70 0.50 3.66 -3.19
C GLN A 70 -0.63 3.04 -4.01
N GLN A 71 -0.44 2.85 -5.32
CA GLN A 71 -1.43 2.18 -6.17
C GLN A 71 -1.66 0.73 -5.75
N ALA A 72 -0.58 -0.02 -5.46
CA ALA A 72 -0.69 -1.39 -4.99
C ALA A 72 -1.38 -1.49 -3.60
N ALA A 73 -1.16 -0.51 -2.72
CA ALA A 73 -1.85 -0.41 -1.45
C ALA A 73 -3.33 -0.08 -1.65
N ASN A 74 -3.66 0.91 -2.49
CA ASN A 74 -5.03 1.29 -2.80
C ASN A 74 -5.82 0.14 -3.44
N GLN A 75 -5.19 -0.63 -4.34
CA GLN A 75 -5.83 -1.79 -4.94
C GLN A 75 -6.10 -2.87 -3.89
N ALA A 76 -5.12 -3.17 -3.02
CA ALA A 76 -5.33 -4.13 -1.93
C ALA A 76 -6.44 -3.73 -0.96
N VAL A 77 -6.62 -2.42 -0.69
CA VAL A 77 -7.75 -1.93 0.10
C VAL A 77 -9.08 -2.16 -0.63
N LYS A 78 -9.15 -1.84 -1.93
CA LYS A 78 -10.36 -2.08 -2.73
C LYS A 78 -10.72 -3.56 -2.80
N ASP A 79 -9.75 -4.43 -3.07
CA ASP A 79 -9.97 -5.87 -3.13
C ASP A 79 -10.45 -6.40 -1.76
N ALA A 80 -9.87 -5.90 -0.66
CA ALA A 80 -10.30 -6.27 0.69
C ALA A 80 -11.71 -5.77 1.03
N ASP A 81 -12.10 -4.59 0.57
CA ASP A 81 -13.45 -4.06 0.75
C ASP A 81 -14.47 -4.90 -0.04
N GLU A 82 -14.15 -5.26 -1.30
CA GLU A 82 -15.00 -6.14 -2.12
C GLU A 82 -15.15 -7.54 -1.51
N ASP A 83 -14.04 -8.16 -1.08
CA ASP A 83 -14.06 -9.43 -0.34
C ASP A 83 -14.94 -9.32 0.92
N ASN A 84 -14.86 -8.20 1.65
CA ASN A 84 -15.65 -7.99 2.86
C ASN A 84 -17.15 -7.85 2.58
N GLU A 85 -17.52 -7.16 1.50
CA GLU A 85 -18.91 -7.04 1.05
C GLU A 85 -19.49 -8.40 0.66
N GLN A 86 -18.72 -9.22 -0.08
CA GLN A 86 -19.12 -10.58 -0.45
C GLN A 86 -19.30 -11.46 0.79
N LEU A 87 -18.33 -11.47 1.71
CA LEU A 87 -18.42 -12.23 2.97
C LEU A 87 -19.64 -11.81 3.81
N LYS A 88 -19.96 -10.51 3.88
CA LYS A 88 -21.16 -10.01 4.55
C LYS A 88 -22.43 -10.52 3.88
N ALA A 89 -22.51 -10.48 2.55
CA ALA A 89 -23.66 -10.98 1.81
C ALA A 89 -23.87 -12.49 2.04
N ASP A 90 -22.79 -13.27 2.02
CA ASP A 90 -22.82 -14.71 2.27
C ASP A 90 -23.23 -15.03 3.71
N ALA A 91 -22.71 -14.29 4.70
CA ALA A 91 -23.13 -14.42 6.09
C ALA A 91 -24.62 -14.12 6.27
N ILE A 92 -25.16 -13.10 5.59
CA ILE A 92 -26.61 -12.80 5.59
C ILE A 92 -27.41 -13.92 4.94
N ASN A 93 -26.94 -14.47 3.82
CA ASN A 93 -27.59 -15.60 3.12
C ASN A 93 -27.62 -16.88 3.98
N ALA A 94 -26.51 -17.21 4.63
CA ALA A 94 -26.38 -18.32 5.55
C ALA A 94 -27.33 -18.14 6.74
N LYS A 95 -27.36 -16.94 7.35
CA LYS A 95 -28.29 -16.62 8.44
C LYS A 95 -29.75 -16.79 8.02
N ARG A 96 -30.14 -16.25 6.86
CA ARG A 96 -31.52 -16.41 6.35
C ARG A 96 -31.91 -17.87 6.13
N SER A 97 -30.97 -18.69 5.66
CA SER A 97 -31.20 -20.12 5.46
C SER A 97 -31.35 -20.86 6.80
N ALA A 98 -30.51 -20.53 7.78
CA ALA A 98 -30.60 -21.07 9.13
C ALA A 98 -31.91 -20.68 9.83
N ASP A 99 -32.31 -19.41 9.76
CA ASP A 99 -33.57 -18.92 10.34
C ASP A 99 -34.78 -19.65 9.70
N ARG A 100 -34.76 -19.86 8.37
CA ARG A 100 -35.81 -20.62 7.67
C ARG A 100 -35.88 -22.08 8.13
N LEU A 101 -34.74 -22.75 8.25
CA LEU A 101 -34.66 -24.11 8.78
C LEU A 101 -35.21 -24.18 10.20
N GLN A 102 -34.85 -23.24 11.06
CA GLN A 102 -35.35 -23.17 12.43
C GLN A 102 -36.87 -23.01 12.48
N GLN A 103 -37.44 -22.13 11.64
CA GLN A 103 -38.89 -21.98 11.52
C GLN A 103 -39.58 -23.26 11.07
N GLN A 104 -39.03 -23.98 10.07
CA GLN A 104 -39.57 -25.25 9.61
C GLN A 104 -39.54 -26.32 10.71
N LEU A 105 -38.48 -26.37 11.52
CA LEU A 105 -38.38 -27.30 12.65
C LEU A 105 -39.38 -26.97 13.78
N ILE A 106 -39.60 -25.68 14.06
CA ILE A 106 -40.62 -25.24 15.03
C ILE A 106 -42.02 -25.64 14.56
N GLN A 107 -42.35 -25.39 13.29
CA GLN A 107 -43.64 -25.78 12.71
C GLN A 107 -43.84 -27.29 12.76
N LEU A 108 -42.80 -28.07 12.43
CA LEU A 108 -42.88 -29.53 12.49
C LEU A 108 -43.15 -30.00 13.92
N ARG A 109 -42.46 -29.45 14.92
CA ARG A 109 -42.72 -29.76 16.32
C ARG A 109 -44.14 -29.43 16.76
N GLN A 110 -44.64 -28.25 16.39
CA GLN A 110 -46.00 -27.83 16.75
C GLN A 110 -47.05 -28.78 16.15
N GLN A 111 -46.94 -29.13 14.85
CA GLN A 111 -47.87 -30.06 14.21
C GLN A 111 -47.93 -31.43 14.91
N PHE A 112 -46.79 -31.95 15.37
CA PHE A 112 -46.77 -33.23 16.09
C PHE A 112 -47.19 -33.11 17.55
N ALA A 113 -46.93 -31.98 18.22
CA ALA A 113 -47.41 -31.73 19.57
C ALA A 113 -48.94 -31.56 19.61
N ASP A 114 -49.53 -30.88 18.63
CA ASP A 114 -50.97 -30.70 18.53
C ASP A 114 -51.69 -32.02 18.20
N SER A 115 -51.07 -32.87 17.36
CA SER A 115 -51.55 -34.21 16.99
C SER A 115 -51.73 -35.15 18.20
N GLU A 116 -50.93 -34.99 19.26
CA GLU A 116 -50.99 -35.80 20.48
C GLU A 116 -52.24 -35.52 21.34
N THR A 117 -52.74 -34.28 21.33
CA THR A 117 -53.82 -33.86 22.25
C THR A 117 -55.21 -34.42 21.89
N GLY A 118 -55.36 -35.10 20.75
CA GLY A 118 -56.66 -35.49 20.19
C GLY A 118 -57.02 -36.98 20.16
N LYS A 119 -56.22 -37.93 20.69
CA LYS A 119 -56.47 -39.37 20.44
C LYS A 119 -56.49 -40.26 21.71
N LEU A 120 -57.68 -40.78 22.03
CA LEU A 120 -57.99 -41.67 23.17
C LEU A 120 -57.99 -43.18 22.79
N SER A 121 -56.96 -43.74 22.14
CA SER A 121 -56.92 -45.18 21.82
C SER A 121 -55.51 -45.81 21.80
N SER A 122 -55.38 -47.14 21.73
CA SER A 122 -54.07 -47.84 21.68
C SER A 122 -53.21 -47.52 20.44
N ALA A 123 -53.85 -47.05 19.36
CA ALA A 123 -53.15 -46.44 18.22
C ALA A 123 -52.54 -45.07 18.56
N ALA A 124 -53.05 -44.39 19.58
CA ALA A 124 -52.49 -43.14 20.10
C ALA A 124 -51.17 -43.37 20.85
N SER A 125 -51.01 -44.49 21.56
CA SER A 125 -49.73 -44.82 22.23
C SER A 125 -48.58 -45.07 21.25
N SER A 126 -48.85 -45.65 20.07
CA SER A 126 -47.83 -45.83 19.03
C SER A 126 -47.61 -44.56 18.19
N SER A 127 -48.58 -43.64 18.14
CA SER A 127 -48.37 -42.30 17.59
C SER A 127 -47.61 -41.39 18.56
N ALA A 128 -47.80 -41.56 19.88
CA ALA A 128 -47.12 -40.85 20.95
C ALA A 128 -45.63 -41.12 21.02
N SER A 129 -45.23 -42.38 20.84
CA SER A 129 -43.81 -42.71 20.75
C SER A 129 -43.15 -42.15 19.48
N LYS A 130 -43.87 -42.11 18.35
CA LYS A 130 -43.39 -41.51 17.10
C LYS A 130 -43.27 -39.99 17.17
N SER A 131 -44.26 -39.30 17.77
CA SER A 131 -44.23 -37.85 17.92
C SER A 131 -43.12 -37.41 18.88
N GLN A 132 -42.92 -38.10 20.00
CA GLN A 132 -41.78 -37.86 20.90
C GLN A 132 -40.43 -38.07 20.22
N ALA A 133 -40.29 -39.11 19.39
CA ALA A 133 -39.08 -39.33 18.60
C ALA A 133 -38.83 -38.17 17.61
N ILE A 134 -39.87 -37.67 16.94
CA ILE A 134 -39.76 -36.52 16.02
C ILE A 134 -39.39 -35.23 16.78
N ILE A 135 -39.97 -34.99 17.96
CA ILE A 135 -39.65 -33.83 18.80
C ILE A 135 -38.18 -33.86 19.27
N LEU A 136 -37.68 -35.04 19.64
CA LEU A 136 -36.27 -35.23 20.03
C LEU A 136 -35.33 -35.07 18.83
N LEU A 137 -35.64 -35.66 17.68
CA LEU A 137 -34.82 -35.54 16.47
C LEU A 137 -34.75 -34.09 15.97
N THR A 138 -35.86 -33.35 16.05
CA THR A 138 -35.88 -31.92 15.72
C THR A 138 -35.12 -31.07 16.75
N GLN A 139 -35.07 -31.49 18.04
CA GLN A 139 -34.19 -30.88 19.04
C GLN A 139 -32.73 -31.06 18.69
N LEU A 140 -32.35 -32.32 18.46
CA LEU A 140 -30.99 -32.71 18.15
C LEU A 140 -30.50 -32.03 16.88
N LEU A 141 -31.35 -31.94 15.84
CA LEU A 141 -30.99 -31.26 14.60
C LEU A 141 -30.81 -29.75 14.82
N SER A 142 -31.62 -29.12 15.67
CA SER A 142 -31.47 -27.70 16.01
C SER A 142 -30.14 -27.45 16.74
N GLU A 143 -29.83 -28.25 17.76
CA GLU A 143 -28.61 -28.13 18.57
C GLU A 143 -27.36 -28.48 17.74
N SER A 144 -27.45 -29.50 16.88
CA SER A 144 -26.38 -29.86 15.94
C SER A 144 -26.12 -28.75 14.91
N ASN A 145 -27.16 -28.08 14.43
CA ASN A 145 -27.01 -26.97 13.48
C ASN A 145 -26.41 -25.73 14.15
N GLU A 146 -26.78 -25.45 15.41
CA GLU A 146 -26.17 -24.39 16.21
C GLU A 146 -24.67 -24.64 16.43
N ALA A 147 -24.31 -25.86 16.84
CA ALA A 147 -22.91 -26.26 16.99
C ALA A 147 -22.13 -26.14 15.67
N ALA A 148 -22.71 -26.63 14.56
CA ALA A 148 -22.13 -26.51 13.23
C ALA A 148 -21.91 -25.04 12.81
N GLY A 149 -22.83 -24.14 13.18
CA GLY A 149 -22.71 -22.70 12.95
C GLY A 149 -21.53 -22.07 13.71
N GLU A 150 -21.31 -22.44 14.97
CA GLU A 150 -20.15 -21.96 15.74
C GLU A 150 -18.82 -22.51 15.19
N TYR A 151 -18.78 -23.77 14.75
CA TYR A 151 -17.60 -24.31 14.05
C TYR A 151 -17.31 -23.59 12.74
N ALA A 152 -18.34 -23.29 11.93
CA ALA A 152 -18.18 -22.54 10.68
C ALA A 152 -17.60 -21.14 10.93
N LYS A 153 -18.09 -20.44 11.96
CA LYS A 153 -17.57 -19.13 12.40
C LYS A 153 -16.08 -19.16 12.72
N GLU A 154 -15.64 -20.18 13.47
CA GLU A 154 -14.23 -20.31 13.84
C GLU A 154 -13.37 -20.70 12.62
N ALA A 155 -13.88 -21.58 11.76
CA ALA A 155 -13.23 -21.93 10.51
C ALA A 155 -13.06 -20.72 9.57
N ASP A 156 -14.09 -19.89 9.43
CA ASP A 156 -14.04 -18.65 8.64
C ASP A 156 -13.03 -17.66 9.22
N ARG A 157 -12.97 -17.54 10.56
CA ARG A 157 -11.95 -16.71 11.22
C ARG A 157 -10.54 -17.23 10.93
N ALA A 158 -10.31 -18.54 11.09
CA ALA A 158 -9.00 -19.14 10.83
C ALA A 158 -8.60 -19.02 9.36
N TYR A 159 -9.54 -19.24 8.43
CA TYR A 159 -9.33 -19.09 6.99
C TYR A 159 -8.97 -17.65 6.62
N SER A 160 -9.70 -16.65 7.15
CA SER A 160 -9.40 -15.23 6.88
C SER A 160 -8.02 -14.81 7.39
N ALA A 161 -7.60 -15.31 8.56
CA ALA A 161 -6.27 -15.08 9.10
C ALA A 161 -5.19 -15.73 8.22
N GLY A 162 -5.40 -16.98 7.80
CA GLY A 162 -4.49 -17.72 6.93
C GLY A 162 -4.31 -17.07 5.55
N ARG A 163 -5.42 -16.69 4.90
CA ARG A 163 -5.40 -16.00 3.60
C ARG A 163 -4.67 -14.67 3.64
N THR A 164 -4.74 -13.95 4.76
CA THR A 164 -3.99 -12.71 4.94
C THR A 164 -2.48 -12.97 4.97
N CYS A 165 -2.05 -14.02 5.69
CA CYS A 165 -0.64 -14.44 5.74
C CYS A 165 -0.13 -14.87 4.34
N GLU A 166 -0.90 -15.67 3.61
CA GLU A 166 -0.56 -16.08 2.23
C GLU A 166 -0.38 -14.87 1.32
N ARG A 167 -1.35 -13.94 1.32
CA ARG A 167 -1.30 -12.74 0.46
C ARG A 167 -0.09 -11.86 0.75
N ILE A 168 0.31 -11.75 2.03
CA ILE A 168 1.53 -11.01 2.41
C ILE A 168 2.77 -11.76 1.90
N TYR A 169 2.81 -13.09 2.07
CA TYR A 169 3.91 -13.91 1.59
C TYR A 169 4.08 -13.84 0.07
N ASP A 170 3.00 -13.91 -0.70
CA ASP A 170 3.03 -13.80 -2.17
C ASP A 170 3.59 -12.44 -2.60
N LYS A 171 3.15 -11.35 -1.96
CA LYS A 171 3.68 -10.01 -2.23
C LYS A 171 5.15 -9.85 -1.87
N LEU A 172 5.65 -10.55 -0.84
CA LEU A 172 7.06 -10.50 -0.44
C LEU A 172 7.95 -11.40 -1.30
N SER A 173 7.42 -12.55 -1.75
CA SER A 173 8.15 -13.51 -2.59
C SER A 173 8.22 -13.10 -4.06
N GLY A 174 7.45 -12.08 -4.47
CA GLY A 174 7.59 -11.43 -5.78
C GLY A 174 7.08 -12.27 -6.95
N GLN A 175 6.14 -13.19 -6.69
CA GLN A 175 5.42 -13.91 -7.73
C GLN A 175 4.23 -13.11 -8.26
#